data_AF-A0A7C2HIE0-F1
#
_entry.id   AF-A0A7C2HIE0-F1
#
_cell.length_a   1.000
_cell.length_b   1.000
_cell.length_c   1.000
_cell.angle_alpha   90.00
_cell.angle_beta   90.00
_cell.angle_gamma   90.00
#
_symmetry.space_group_name_H-M   'P 1'
#
loop_
_entity.id
_entity.type
_entity.pdbx_description
1 polymer ?
#
loop_
_entity_poly.entity_id
_entity_poly.type
_entity_poly.pdbx_seq_one_letter_code
_entity_poly.pdbx_strand_id
1 'polypeptide(L)'
;MLTPYQRSGIGRILVRHVVESLLDGGHRTMLLWVLAANAGARRFYESLGGLPVRGQLTEIGGARYPEISYGWSDLPGLRRRLSAAAGSPPDSSGTAG
;
A
#
# COMPACT_ATOMS: atom_id res chain seq x y z
N MET A 1 -7.84 -0.99 17.51
CA MET A 1 -6.37 -1.15 17.41
C MET A 1 -6.08 -2.63 17.14
N LEU A 2 -5.79 -3.02 15.89
CA LEU A 2 -5.32 -4.37 15.54
C LEU A 2 -3.79 -4.31 15.39
N THR A 3 -3.10 -4.47 16.52
CA THR A 3 -1.66 -4.18 16.62
C THR A 3 -0.72 -5.35 16.28
N PRO A 4 -1.06 -6.66 16.35
CA PRO A 4 -0.01 -7.67 16.18
C PRO A 4 0.33 -8.06 14.72
N TYR A 5 -0.45 -7.63 13.70
CA TYR A 5 -0.22 -8.05 12.31
C TYR A 5 0.25 -6.93 11.37
N GLN A 6 0.39 -5.71 11.87
CA GLN A 6 1.01 -4.65 11.07
C GLN A 6 2.52 -4.94 10.96
N ARG A 7 3.08 -4.75 9.75
CA ARG A 7 4.50 -4.97 9.38
C ARG A 7 4.90 -6.41 8.99
N SER A 8 3.98 -7.37 8.91
CA SER A 8 4.28 -8.75 8.45
C SER A 8 4.29 -8.93 6.91
N GLY A 9 4.38 -7.85 6.13
CA GLY A 9 4.36 -7.92 4.65
C GLY A 9 2.99 -8.18 4.01
N ILE A 10 1.98 -8.57 4.80
CA ILE A 10 0.59 -8.85 4.34
C ILE A 10 0.01 -7.68 3.54
N GLY A 11 0.22 -6.43 3.99
CA GLY A 11 -0.25 -5.25 3.28
C GLY A 11 0.28 -5.15 1.84
N ARG A 12 1.54 -5.56 1.59
CA ARG A 12 2.10 -5.57 0.23
C ARG A 12 1.50 -6.69 -0.62
N ILE A 13 1.25 -7.86 -0.04
CA ILE A 13 0.60 -8.99 -0.74
C ILE A 13 -0.80 -8.58 -1.19
N LEU A 14 -1.58 -7.98 -0.29
CA LEU A 14 -2.93 -7.50 -0.60
C LEU A 14 -2.93 -6.44 -1.70
N VAL A 15 -2.08 -5.41 -1.58
CA VAL A 15 -1.99 -4.36 -2.61
C VAL A 15 -1.53 -4.95 -3.94
N ARG A 16 -0.59 -5.91 -3.93
CA ARG A 16 -0.15 -6.59 -5.15
C ARG A 16 -1.30 -7.30 -5.85
N HIS A 17 -2.09 -8.10 -5.15
CA HIS A 17 -3.23 -8.80 -5.76
C HIS A 17 -4.27 -7.82 -6.32
N VAL A 18 -4.56 -6.73 -5.59
CA VAL A 18 -5.46 -5.68 -6.11
C VAL A 18 -4.90 -5.06 -7.40
N VAL A 19 -3.60 -4.75 -7.43
CA VAL A 19 -2.94 -4.19 -8.62
C VAL A 19 -2.96 -5.17 -9.79
N GLU A 20 -2.69 -6.45 -9.55
CA GLU A 20 -2.75 -7.51 -10.58
C GLU A 20 -4.17 -7.62 -11.15
N SER A 21 -5.20 -7.71 -10.31
CA SER A 21 -6.60 -7.77 -10.77
C SER A 21 -7.02 -6.51 -11.54
N LEU A 22 -6.59 -5.32 -11.12
CA LEU A 22 -6.88 -4.08 -11.84
C LEU A 22 -6.21 -4.05 -13.22
N LEU A 23 -4.97 -4.53 -13.32
CA LEU A 23 -4.25 -4.61 -14.59
C LEU A 23 -4.89 -5.62 -15.54
N ASP A 24 -5.34 -6.78 -15.03
CA ASP A 24 -6.06 -7.79 -15.80
C ASP A 24 -7.39 -7.23 -16.34
N GLY A 25 -8.02 -6.32 -15.59
CA GLY A 25 -9.19 -5.55 -16.03
C GLY A 25 -8.89 -4.39 -16.97
N GLY A 26 -7.63 -4.15 -17.34
CA GLY A 26 -7.21 -3.05 -18.23
C GLY A 26 -7.09 -1.69 -17.56
N HIS A 27 -7.23 -1.60 -16.23
CA HIS A 27 -7.07 -0.35 -15.49
C HIS A 27 -5.59 -0.01 -15.29
N ARG A 28 -5.25 1.28 -15.44
CA ARG A 28 -3.87 1.78 -15.28
C ARG A 28 -3.67 2.69 -14.08
N THR A 29 -4.75 3.05 -13.39
CA THR A 29 -4.73 3.95 -12.24
C THR A 29 -5.57 3.37 -11.11
N MET A 30 -5.26 3.72 -9.86
CA MET A 30 -6.12 3.43 -8.72
C MET A 30 -6.11 4.56 -7.69
N LEU A 31 -7.16 4.59 -6.87
CA LEU A 31 -7.29 5.47 -5.73
C LEU A 31 -7.69 4.63 -4.50
N LEU A 32 -7.15 4.97 -3.33
CA LEU A 32 -7.50 4.31 -2.07
C LEU A 32 -7.72 5.36 -0.98
N TRP A 33 -8.84 5.25 -0.26
CA TRP A 33 -9.17 6.09 0.89
C TRP A 33 -8.65 5.48 2.20
N VAL A 34 -8.13 6.34 3.07
CA VAL A 34 -7.68 5.96 4.41
C VAL A 34 -8.02 7.05 5.41
N LEU A 35 -8.44 6.67 6.62
CA LEU A 35 -8.62 7.60 7.74
C LEU A 35 -7.35 8.45 7.93
N ALA A 36 -7.51 9.77 8.00
CA ALA A 36 -6.40 10.71 8.17
C ALA A 36 -5.64 10.46 9.50
N ALA A 37 -6.34 9.93 10.51
CA ALA A 37 -5.73 9.52 11.78
C ALA A 37 -4.82 8.28 11.66
N ASN A 38 -4.92 7.47 10.60
CA ASN A 38 -4.16 6.24 10.44
C ASN A 38 -2.76 6.49 9.86
N ALA A 39 -1.88 7.09 10.67
CA ALA A 39 -0.53 7.46 10.24
C ALA A 39 0.33 6.29 9.72
N GLY A 40 0.13 5.07 10.26
CA GLY A 40 0.84 3.88 9.81
C GLY A 40 0.49 3.49 8.37
N ALA A 41 -0.81 3.45 8.06
CA ALA A 41 -1.28 3.15 6.71
C ALA A 41 -0.91 4.26 5.71
N ARG A 42 -1.00 5.53 6.12
CA ARG A 42 -0.59 6.68 5.30
C ARG A 42 0.87 6.56 4.87
N ARG A 43 1.79 6.36 5.82
CA ARG A 43 3.21 6.14 5.55
C ARG A 43 3.45 4.91 4.66
N PHE A 44 2.67 3.85 4.84
CA PHE A 44 2.76 2.66 4.01
C PHE A 44 2.42 2.97 2.54
N TYR A 45 1.30 3.65 2.26
CA TYR A 45 0.92 4.01 0.89
C TYR A 45 1.88 5.02 0.26
N GLU A 46 2.37 6.00 1.03
CA GLU A 46 3.43 6.93 0.59
C GLU A 46 4.71 6.17 0.21
N SER A 47 5.11 5.16 0.99
CA SER A 47 6.29 4.34 0.69
C SER A 47 6.14 3.48 -0.58
N LEU A 48 4.90 3.22 -1.00
CA LEU A 48 4.58 2.57 -2.27
C LEU A 48 4.49 3.56 -3.44
N GLY A 49 4.82 4.84 -3.22
CA GLY A 49 4.73 5.90 -4.22
C GLY A 49 3.32 6.42 -4.43
N GLY A 50 2.40 6.17 -3.49
CA GLY A 50 1.06 6.75 -3.53
C GLY A 50 1.12 8.24 -3.24
N LEU A 51 0.41 9.04 -4.04
CA LEU A 51 0.36 10.49 -3.87
C LEU A 51 -0.97 10.90 -3.22
N PRO A 52 -0.97 11.78 -2.21
CA PRO A 52 -2.22 12.30 -1.66
C PRO A 52 -2.97 13.10 -2.73
N VAL A 53 -4.25 12.79 -2.93
CA VAL A 53 -5.08 13.42 -3.98
C VAL A 53 -6.12 14.35 -3.37
N ARG A 54 -6.90 13.88 -2.39
CA ARG A 54 -8.02 14.63 -1.81
C ARG A 54 -8.29 14.20 -0.37
N GLY A 55 -8.74 15.13 0.46
CA GLY A 55 -9.35 14.85 1.75
C GLY A 55 -10.87 14.97 1.72
N GLN A 56 -11.59 14.18 2.52
CA GLN A 56 -13.03 14.32 2.74
C GLN A 56 -13.45 13.83 4.12
N LEU A 57 -14.69 14.10 4.51
CA LEU A 57 -15.32 13.46 5.67
C LEU A 57 -16.11 12.24 5.21
N THR A 58 -15.93 11.12 5.91
CA THR A 58 -16.76 9.92 5.80
C THR A 58 -17.59 9.75 7.06
N GLU A 59 -18.72 9.08 6.99
CA GLU A 59 -19.54 8.75 8.16
C GLU A 59 -19.43 7.25 8.46
N ILE A 60 -19.00 6.90 9.67
CA ILE A 60 -18.86 5.51 10.13
C ILE A 60 -19.55 5.41 11.48
N GLY A 61 -20.61 4.61 11.57
CA GLY A 61 -21.35 4.41 12.83
C GLY A 61 -21.96 5.69 13.40
N GLY A 62 -22.41 6.62 12.55
CA GLY A 62 -23.00 7.91 12.96
C GLY A 62 -22.00 8.99 13.38
N ALA A 63 -20.70 8.69 13.34
CA ALA A 63 -19.64 9.67 13.59
C ALA A 63 -18.92 10.02 12.28
N ARG A 64 -18.50 11.29 12.17
CA ARG A 64 -17.77 11.79 10.99
C ARG A 64 -16.27 11.72 11.22
N TYR A 65 -15.57 11.13 10.26
CA TYR A 65 -14.12 10.96 10.30
C TYR A 65 -13.46 11.55 9.05
N PRO A 66 -12.33 12.25 9.19
CA PRO A 66 -11.55 12.70 8.05
C PRO A 66 -10.82 11.52 7.40
N GLU A 67 -10.91 11.44 6.09
CA GLU A 67 -10.17 10.53 5.22
C GLU A 67 -9.34 11.31 4.20
N ILE A 68 -8.24 10.70 3.78
CA ILE A 68 -7.40 11.16 2.69
C ILE A 68 -7.26 10.03 1.67
N SER A 69 -7.27 10.37 0.39
CA SER A 69 -7.08 9.43 -0.69
C SER A 69 -5.65 9.45 -1.21
N TYR A 70 -5.08 8.27 -1.47
CA TYR A 70 -3.81 8.11 -2.19
C TYR A 70 -4.07 7.55 -3.59
N GLY A 71 -3.43 8.13 -4.59
CA GLY A 71 -3.57 7.76 -5.99
C GLY A 71 -2.26 7.26 -6.62
N TRP A 72 -2.41 6.34 -7.57
CA TRP A 72 -1.34 5.86 -8.44
C TRP A 72 -1.78 5.98 -9.89
N SER A 73 -0.99 6.69 -10.70
CA SER A 73 -1.24 6.86 -12.14
C SER A 73 -0.53 5.82 -13.02
N ASP A 74 0.38 5.02 -12.45
CA ASP A 74 1.16 3.97 -13.12
C ASP A 74 1.12 2.67 -12.30
N LEU A 75 0.04 1.90 -12.47
CA LEU A 75 -0.09 0.57 -11.87
C LEU A 75 0.99 -0.43 -12.35
N PRO A 76 1.39 -0.47 -13.63
CA PRO A 76 2.52 -1.31 -14.05
C PRO A 76 3.81 -1.00 -13.30
N GLY A 77 4.12 0.28 -13.05
CA GLY A 77 5.27 0.68 -12.24
C GLY A 77 5.12 0.32 -10.77
N LEU A 78 3.93 0.49 -10.20
CA LEU A 78 3.66 0.03 -8.83
C LEU A 78 3.88 -1.48 -8.68
N ARG A 79 3.39 -2.29 -9.62
CA ARG A 79 3.60 -3.75 -9.63
C ARG A 79 5.09 -4.10 -9.59
N ARG A 80 5.93 -3.43 -10.40
CA ARG A 80 7.38 -3.65 -10.40
C ARG A 80 8.02 -3.35 -9.04
N ARG A 81 7.62 -2.25 -8.39
CA ARG A 81 8.12 -1.88 -7.05
C ARG A 81 7.73 -2.90 -5.98
N LEU A 82 6.51 -3.42 -6.05
CA LEU A 82 6.01 -4.46 -5.14
C LEU A 82 6.78 -5.77 -5.31
N SER A 83 7.21 -6.12 -6.52
CA SER A 83 8.05 -7.29 -6.78
C SER A 83 9.51 -7.11 -6.34
N ALA A 84 10.09 -5.92 -6.51
CA ALA A 84 11.49 -5.64 -6.15
C ALA A 84 11.71 -5.68 -4.63
N ALA A 85 10.74 -5.21 -3.84
CA ALA A 85 10.83 -5.23 -2.38
C ALA A 85 10.73 -6.65 -1.75
N ALA A 86 10.40 -7.68 -2.55
CA ALA A 86 10.34 -9.08 -2.11
C ALA A 86 11.64 -9.86 -2.38
N GLY A 87 12.63 -9.24 -3.04
CA GLY A 87 13.87 -9.89 -3.45
C GLY A 87 15.11 -9.20 -2.89
N SER A 88 15.42 -9.41 -1.61
CA SER A 88 16.81 -9.59 -1.19
C SER A 88 16.98 -11.07 -0.87
N PRO A 89 17.79 -11.84 -1.60
CA PRO A 89 18.26 -13.11 -1.07
C PRO A 89 19.04 -12.85 0.23
N PRO A 90 19.02 -13.78 1.22
CA PRO A 90 19.93 -13.69 2.34
C PRO A 90 21.36 -13.63 1.78
N ASP A 91 22.11 -12.64 2.23
CA ASP A 91 23.51 -12.44 1.90
C ASP A 91 24.28 -13.72 2.26
N SER A 92 24.60 -14.54 1.26
CA SER A 92 25.55 -15.63 1.41
C SER A 92 26.95 -15.06 1.23
N SER A 93 27.37 -14.25 2.19
CA SER A 93 28.78 -13.92 2.41
C SER A 93 29.08 -14.00 3.90
N GLY A 94 29.77 -15.09 4.28
CA GLY A 94 30.05 -15.43 5.67
C GLY A 94 30.82 -16.73 5.82
N THR A 95 32.05 -16.71 5.30
CA THR A 95 33.22 -17.58 5.54
C THR A 95 33.30 -18.28 6.90
N ALA A 96 33.81 -19.52 6.90
CA ALA A 96 34.90 -20.06 7.75
C ALA A 96 34.59 -21.45 8.33
N GLY A 97 35.50 -22.40 8.07
CA GLY A 97 35.55 -23.74 8.65
C GLY A 97 36.30 -24.70 7.75
#